data_AF-A0A535NZI5-F1
#
_entry.id   AF-A0A535NZI5-F1
#
_cell.length_a   1.000
_cell.length_b   1.000
_cell.length_c   1.000
_cell.angle_alpha   90.00
_cell.angle_beta   90.00
_cell.angle_gamma   90.00
#
_symmetry.space_group_name_H-M   'P 1'
#
loop_
_entity.id
_entity.type
_entity.pdbx_description
1 polymer ?
#
loop_
_entity_poly.entity_id
_entity_poly.type
_entity_poly.pdbx_seq_one_letter_code
_entity_poly.pdbx_strand_id
1 'polypeptide(L)'
;MDENYLEHRRPIDAPVDRDGRHMHFKGWAYPLEAYSRALERNGLVITALREPGAPPEIVASDPANVRWQRMPLFAMWRAVKTA
;
A
#
# COMPACT_ATOMS: atom_id res chain seq x y z
N MET A 1 14.29 8.07 -11.33
CA MET A 1 14.39 8.50 -9.93
C MET A 1 14.74 7.27 -9.14
N ASP A 2 15.92 7.25 -8.50
CA ASP A 2 16.30 6.15 -7.61
C ASP A 2 15.53 6.30 -6.30
N GLU A 3 14.27 5.86 -6.30
CA GLU A 3 13.49 5.76 -5.07
C GLU A 3 14.02 4.59 -4.24
N ASN A 4 14.72 4.89 -3.15
CA ASN A 4 15.23 3.87 -2.25
C ASN A 4 14.10 3.35 -1.35
N TYR A 5 13.56 2.19 -1.71
CA TYR A 5 12.51 1.51 -0.95
C TYR A 5 12.90 1.27 0.53
N LEU A 6 14.18 1.01 0.82
CA LEU A 6 14.66 0.66 2.16
C LEU A 6 14.93 1.86 3.05
N GLU A 7 14.70 3.09 2.58
CA GLU A 7 14.71 4.26 3.47
C GLU A 7 13.61 4.16 4.54
N HIS A 8 13.94 4.59 5.76
CA HIS A 8 13.12 4.35 6.94
C HIS A 8 11.69 4.93 6.83
N ARG A 9 11.54 6.06 6.14
CA ARG A 9 10.25 6.63 5.72
C ARG A 9 10.49 7.62 4.58
N ARG A 10 9.58 7.70 3.63
CA ARG A 10 9.61 8.66 2.52
C ARG A 10 8.36 9.54 2.55
N PRO A 11 8.50 10.88 2.44
CA PRO A 11 7.33 11.74 2.38
C PRO A 11 6.53 11.47 1.09
N ILE A 12 5.21 11.43 1.23
CA ILE A 12 4.27 11.43 0.11
C ILE A 12 3.64 12.81 0.03
N ASP A 13 3.75 13.41 -1.15
CA ASP A 13 3.22 14.72 -1.49
C ASP A 13 2.62 14.63 -2.89
N ALA A 14 1.33 14.27 -2.97
CA ALA A 14 0.70 13.86 -4.21
C ALA A 14 -0.60 14.65 -4.46
N PRO A 15 -0.59 15.65 -5.36
CA PRO A 15 -1.83 16.19 -5.92
C PRO A 15 -2.44 15.15 -6.87
N VAL A 16 -3.73 14.89 -6.73
CA VAL A 16 -4.47 13.91 -7.53
C VAL A 16 -5.78 14.53 -8.00
N ASP A 17 -5.97 14.45 -9.31
CA ASP A 17 -7.19 14.89 -9.99
C ASP A 17 -7.92 13.68 -10.55
N ARG A 18 -9.15 13.46 -10.09
CA ARG A 18 -9.97 12.34 -10.56
C ARG A 18 -11.45 12.69 -10.53
N ASP A 19 -12.14 12.41 -11.63
CA ASP A 19 -13.59 12.63 -11.78
C ASP A 19 -14.03 14.06 -11.42
N GLY A 20 -13.26 15.07 -11.87
CA GLY A 20 -13.50 16.49 -11.59
C GLY A 20 -13.25 16.91 -10.14
N ARG A 21 -12.66 16.03 -9.32
CA ARG A 21 -12.31 16.29 -7.93
C ARG A 21 -10.80 16.39 -7.79
N HIS A 22 -10.38 17.41 -7.05
CA HIS A 22 -8.99 17.67 -6.73
C HIS A 22 -8.74 17.30 -5.28
N MET A 23 -7.72 16.47 -5.03
CA MET A 23 -7.32 16.10 -3.68
C MET A 23 -5.80 16.13 -3.53
N HIS A 24 -5.32 16.62 -2.38
CA HIS A 24 -3.91 16.65 -2.07
C HIS A 24 -3.60 15.67 -0.94
N PHE A 25 -2.90 14.58 -1.27
CA PHE A 25 -2.46 13.60 -0.28
C PHE A 25 -1.11 14.00 0.30
N LYS A 26 -1.06 14.13 1.63
CA LYS A 26 0.17 14.24 2.43
C LYS A 26 0.30 13.01 3.30
N GLY A 27 1.46 12.36 3.28
CA GLY A 27 1.65 11.15 4.05
C GLY A 27 3.09 10.66 4.10
N TRP A 28 3.25 9.41 4.51
CA TRP A 28 4.53 8.72 4.59
C TRP A 28 4.41 7.35 3.95
N ALA A 29 5.35 7.01 3.08
CA ALA A 29 5.58 5.64 2.64
C ALA A 29 6.63 5.00 3.54
N TYR A 30 6.39 3.76 3.94
CA TYR A 30 7.31 2.96 4.74
C TYR A 30 7.63 1.66 3.99
N PRO A 31 8.84 1.09 4.16
CA PRO A 31 9.13 -0.26 3.70
C PRO A 31 8.23 -1.27 4.42
N LEU A 32 8.00 -2.43 3.79
CA LEU A 32 7.24 -3.52 4.39
C LEU A 32 7.87 -3.98 5.71
N GLU A 33 9.19 -3.91 5.84
CA GLU A 33 9.89 -4.24 7.09
C GLU A 33 9.46 -3.31 8.25
N ALA A 34 9.21 -2.02 8.01
CA ALA A 34 8.78 -1.13 9.08
C ALA A 34 7.43 -1.57 9.67
N TYR A 35 6.50 -2.01 8.80
CA TYR A 35 5.22 -2.57 9.23
C TYR A 35 5.40 -3.93 9.92
N SER A 36 6.19 -4.84 9.34
CA SER A 36 6.35 -6.18 9.92
C SER A 36 7.08 -6.17 11.26
N ARG A 37 8.12 -5.35 11.41
CA ARG A 37 8.82 -5.12 12.69
C ARG A 37 7.91 -4.50 13.73
N ALA A 38 7.01 -3.59 13.34
CA ALA A 38 6.06 -3.02 14.28
C ALA A 38 5.11 -4.08 14.82
N LEU A 39 4.63 -5.00 13.98
CA LEU A 39 3.80 -6.13 14.40
C LEU A 39 4.58 -7.09 15.30
N GLU A 40 5.78 -7.50 14.88
CA GLU A 40 6.67 -8.41 15.62
C GLU A 40 6.97 -7.89 17.04
N ARG A 41 7.38 -6.61 17.17
CA ARG A 41 7.67 -5.99 18.48
C ARG A 41 6.48 -5.94 19.42
N ASN A 42 5.26 -6.06 18.90
CA ASN A 42 4.03 -6.10 19.69
C ASN A 42 3.54 -7.54 19.95
N GLY A 43 4.39 -8.55 19.72
CA GLY A 43 4.06 -9.95 19.93
C GLY A 43 3.04 -10.47 18.92
N LEU A 44 3.01 -9.92 17.70
CA LEU A 44 2.17 -10.46 16.63
C LEU A 44 3.01 -11.24 15.62
N VAL A 45 2.50 -12.41 15.24
CA VAL A 45 3.03 -13.22 14.14
C VAL A 45 2.17 -13.01 12.91
N ILE A 46 2.80 -12.58 11.82
CA ILE A 46 2.13 -12.46 10.52
C ILE A 46 1.90 -13.86 9.96
N THR A 47 0.63 -14.19 9.70
CA THR A 47 0.23 -15.51 9.15
C THR A 47 -0.16 -15.43 7.68
N ALA A 48 -0.43 -14.22 7.17
CA ALA A 48 -0.66 -13.98 5.76
C ALA A 48 -0.31 -12.54 5.38
N LEU A 49 0.28 -12.39 4.20
CA LEU A 49 0.40 -11.13 3.48
C LEU A 49 -0.30 -11.28 2.13
N ARG A 50 -1.05 -10.27 1.70
CA ARG A 50 -1.80 -10.24 0.45
C ARG A 50 -1.67 -8.87 -0.19
N GLU A 51 -1.40 -8.87 -1.49
CA GLU A 51 -1.28 -7.69 -2.33
C GLU A 51 -2.33 -7.78 -3.44
N PRO A 52 -3.59 -7.44 -3.14
CA PRO A 52 -4.67 -7.64 -4.11
C PRO A 52 -4.51 -6.71 -5.31
N GLY A 53 -4.55 -7.30 -6.51
CA GLY A 53 -4.76 -6.55 -7.73
C GLY A 53 -6.19 -5.99 -7.79
N ALA A 54 -6.39 -4.94 -8.58
CA ALA A 54 -7.72 -4.39 -8.81
C ALA A 54 -8.67 -5.45 -9.39
N PRO A 55 -9.86 -5.65 -8.78
CA PRO A 55 -10.87 -6.56 -9.31
C PRO A 55 -11.29 -6.22 -10.75
N PRO A 56 -11.71 -7.20 -11.57
CA PRO A 56 -12.12 -6.96 -12.96
C PRO A 56 -13.17 -5.86 -13.12
N GLU A 57 -14.12 -5.75 -12.19
CA GLU A 57 -15.17 -4.73 -12.18
C GLU A 57 -14.61 -3.30 -12.02
N ILE A 58 -13.54 -3.13 -11.23
CA ILE A 58 -12.84 -1.84 -11.08
C ILE A 58 -12.10 -1.47 -12.37
N VAL A 59 -11.51 -2.45 -13.04
CA VAL A 59 -10.85 -2.23 -14.35
C VAL A 59 -11.85 -1.94 -15.45
N ALA A 60 -13.01 -2.61 -15.44
CA ALA A 60 -14.08 -2.36 -16.41
C ALA A 60 -14.68 -0.96 -16.30
N SER A 61 -14.71 -0.38 -15.09
CA SER A 61 -15.24 0.98 -14.87
C SER A 61 -14.37 2.10 -15.44
N ASP A 62 -13.05 1.89 -15.56
CA ASP A 62 -12.10 2.86 -16.11
C ASP A 62 -10.83 2.12 -16.58
N PRO A 63 -10.52 2.10 -17.89
CA PRO A 63 -9.34 1.43 -18.44
C PRO A 63 -8.02 1.86 -17.79
N ALA A 64 -7.93 3.09 -17.24
CA ALA A 64 -6.75 3.56 -16.53
C ALA A 64 -6.43 2.71 -15.29
N ASN A 65 -7.42 2.00 -14.73
CA ASN A 65 -7.26 1.14 -13.57
C ASN A 65 -6.53 -0.18 -13.87
N VAL A 66 -6.30 -0.55 -15.14
CA VAL A 66 -5.54 -1.77 -15.49
C VAL A 66 -4.14 -1.80 -14.89
N ARG A 67 -3.55 -0.63 -14.63
CA ARG A 67 -2.25 -0.51 -13.95
C ARG A 67 -2.25 -1.17 -12.57
N TRP A 68 -3.38 -1.14 -11.87
CA TRP A 68 -3.55 -1.70 -10.52
C TRP A 68 -3.71 -3.22 -10.50
N GLN A 69 -3.74 -3.88 -11.66
CA GLN A 69 -3.56 -5.33 -11.75
C GLN A 69 -2.08 -5.75 -11.82
N ARG A 70 -1.19 -4.79 -12.09
CA ARG A 70 0.27 -5.03 -12.21
C ARG A 70 1.07 -4.41 -11.08
N MET A 71 0.46 -3.50 -10.33
CA MET A 71 1.07 -2.82 -9.18
C MET A 71 0.08 -2.82 -8.02
N PRO A 72 0.46 -3.33 -6.84
CA PRO A 72 -0.45 -3.39 -5.71
C PRO A 72 -0.70 -2.00 -5.13
N LEU A 73 -1.97 -1.65 -4.99
CA LEU A 73 -2.37 -0.41 -4.32
C LEU A 73 -2.44 -0.58 -2.80
N PHE A 74 -2.66 -1.81 -2.34
CA PHE A 74 -2.85 -2.15 -0.94
C PHE A 74 -1.95 -3.31 -0.53
N ALA A 75 -1.44 -3.23 0.70
CA ALA A 75 -0.84 -4.35 1.41
C ALA A 75 -1.78 -4.74 2.55
N MET A 76 -2.29 -5.96 2.52
CA MET A 76 -3.18 -6.50 3.54
C MET A 76 -2.43 -7.60 4.31
N TRP A 77 -2.55 -7.60 5.63
CA TRP A 77 -1.98 -8.66 6.47
C TRP A 77 -3.00 -9.25 7.42
N ARG A 78 -2.75 -10.50 7.80
CA ARG A 78 -3.36 -11.14 8.95
C ARG A 78 -2.26 -11.45 9.96
N ALA A 79 -2.47 -11.06 11.20
CA ALA A 79 -1.54 -11.34 12.28
C ALA A 79 -2.29 -11.85 13.52
N VAL A 80 -1.64 -12.74 14.27
CA VAL A 80 -2.16 -13.31 15.51
C VAL A 80 -1.25 -12.92 16.65
N LYS A 81 -1.83 -12.60 17.82
CA LYS A 81 -1.05 -12.27 19.01
C LYS A 81 -0.54 -13.57 19.64
N THR A 82 0.77 -13.65 19.88
CA THR A 82 1.36 -14.75 20.66
C THR A 82 1.04 -14.52 22.13
N ALA A 83 0.60 -15.58 22.81
CA ALA A 83 0.29 -15.56 24.25
C ALA A 83 1.52 -15.22 25.09
#